data_AF-A0A972YLK0-F1
#
_entry.id   AF-A0A972YLK0-F1
#
_cell.length_a   1.000
_cell.length_b   1.000
_cell.length_c   1.000
_cell.angle_alpha   90.00
_cell.angle_beta   90.00
_cell.angle_gamma   90.00
#
_symmetry.space_group_name_H-M   'P 1'
#
loop_
_entity.id
_entity.type
_entity.pdbx_description
1 polymer ?
#
loop_
_entity_poly.entity_id
_entity_poly.type
_entity_poly.pdbx_seq_one_letter_code
_entity_poly.pdbx_strand_id
1 'polypeptide(L)'
;MPHLRKSLTRDPFLRHLSDSPHLLSFMEANFNGENKAVRERLGELVDESDYELRDWIQSLSIIGHWLDSHSMQMPLDDQVGYVCCAVEAIGAGATFEDLPNIVREMLEKYGCDRAVKK
;
A
#
# COMPACT_ATOMS: atom_id res chain seq x y z
N MET A 1 14.77 14.49 -16.00
CA MET A 1 13.34 14.87 -15.85
C MET A 1 13.16 15.29 -14.39
N PRO A 2 12.61 16.46 -14.07
CA PRO A 2 12.49 16.90 -12.68
C PRO A 2 11.35 16.12 -12.02
N HIS A 3 11.71 15.21 -11.11
CA HIS A 3 10.79 14.40 -10.33
C HIS A 3 9.92 15.33 -9.47
N LEU A 4 8.63 15.39 -9.77
CA LEU A 4 7.63 15.98 -8.87
C LEU A 4 7.70 15.18 -7.57
N ARG A 5 8.34 15.76 -6.54
CA ARG A 5 8.31 15.23 -5.18
C ARG A 5 6.85 15.19 -4.72
N LYS A 6 6.16 14.05 -4.83
CA LYS A 6 4.81 13.89 -4.25
C LYS A 6 5.01 13.66 -2.75
N SER A 7 5.45 14.73 -2.07
CA SER A 7 5.62 14.75 -0.64
C SER A 7 4.27 14.49 0.04
N LEU A 8 4.19 13.40 0.82
CA LEU A 8 3.00 13.01 1.59
C LEU A 8 2.50 14.10 2.56
N THR A 9 3.29 15.14 2.83
CA THR A 9 3.07 16.09 3.94
C THR A 9 2.29 17.36 3.58
N ARG A 10 1.62 17.46 2.42
CA ARG A 10 0.71 18.60 2.14
C ARG A 10 -0.64 18.18 1.57
N ASP A 11 -1.68 18.86 2.06
CA ASP A 11 -3.07 19.02 1.58
C ASP A 11 -3.48 18.43 0.20
N PRO A 12 -2.75 18.64 -0.92
CA PRO A 12 -3.04 17.97 -2.20
C PRO A 12 -3.04 16.43 -2.15
N PHE A 13 -2.38 15.81 -1.17
CA PHE A 13 -2.24 14.36 -1.05
C PHE A 13 -3.57 13.66 -0.69
N LEU A 14 -4.35 14.25 0.21
CA LEU A 14 -5.69 13.76 0.58
C LEU A 14 -6.72 13.96 -0.54
N ARG A 15 -6.43 14.83 -1.52
CA ARG A 15 -7.32 15.05 -2.66
C ARG A 15 -7.50 13.79 -3.51
N HIS A 16 -6.44 13.00 -3.66
CA HIS A 16 -6.48 11.74 -4.40
C HIS A 16 -7.33 10.65 -3.72
N LEU A 17 -7.56 10.80 -2.42
CA LEU A 17 -8.37 9.90 -1.61
C LEU A 17 -9.74 10.51 -1.23
N SER A 18 -10.03 11.75 -1.64
CA SER A 18 -11.26 12.48 -1.27
C SER A 18 -12.53 11.74 -1.68
N ASP A 19 -12.47 11.04 -2.81
CA ASP A 19 -13.60 10.26 -3.33
C ASP A 19 -13.74 8.88 -2.66
N SER A 20 -12.82 8.53 -1.73
CA SER A 20 -12.82 7.27 -0.98
C SER A 20 -12.62 7.50 0.53
N PRO A 21 -13.70 7.83 1.27
CA PRO A 21 -13.65 8.08 2.72
C PRO A 21 -13.01 6.95 3.53
N HIS A 22 -13.19 5.70 3.10
CA HIS A 22 -12.59 4.54 3.77
C HIS A 22 -11.06 4.50 3.64
N LEU A 23 -10.49 4.93 2.51
CA LEU A 23 -9.03 5.01 2.32
C LEU A 23 -8.43 6.15 3.14
N LEU A 24 -9.15 7.27 3.28
CA LEU A 24 -8.76 8.35 4.17
C LEU A 24 -8.69 7.87 5.63
N SER A 25 -9.75 7.22 6.11
CA SER A 25 -9.77 6.66 7.47
C SER A 25 -8.68 5.63 7.70
N PHE A 26 -8.43 4.74 6.72
CA PHE A 26 -7.33 3.78 6.79
C PHE A 26 -5.97 4.49 6.89
N MET A 27 -5.73 5.50 6.05
CA MET A 27 -4.48 6.25 6.06
C MET A 27 -4.28 6.97 7.39
N GLU A 28 -5.32 7.61 7.92
CA GLU A 28 -5.25 8.31 9.21
C GLU A 28 -5.02 7.36 10.39
N ALA A 29 -5.62 6.17 10.37
CA ALA A 29 -5.45 5.18 11.43
C ALA A 29 -4.07 4.53 11.43
N ASN A 30 -3.46 4.34 10.25
CA ASN A 30 -2.24 3.55 10.10
C ASN A 30 -0.97 4.40 9.92
N PHE A 31 -1.05 5.60 9.33
CA PHE A 31 0.12 6.39 8.93
C PHE A 31 0.35 7.68 9.75
N ASN A 32 -0.42 7.89 10.82
CA ASN A 32 -0.21 9.00 11.74
C ASN A 32 0.70 8.61 12.93
N GLY A 33 1.28 9.60 13.60
CA GLY A 33 2.08 9.41 14.81
C GLY A 33 3.41 8.69 14.56
N GLU A 34 3.59 7.52 15.19
CA GLU A 34 4.83 6.76 15.24
C GLU A 34 5.26 6.17 13.88
N ASN A 35 4.33 6.05 12.93
CA ASN A 35 4.58 5.50 11.58
C ASN A 35 5.10 6.53 10.58
N LYS A 36 5.67 7.66 11.04
CA LYS A 36 6.21 8.71 10.17
C LYS A 36 7.27 8.19 9.18
N ALA A 37 8.17 7.32 9.63
CA ALA A 37 9.22 6.76 8.76
C ALA A 37 8.63 5.86 7.66
N VAL A 38 7.65 5.01 8.00
CA VAL A 38 6.95 4.16 7.03
C VAL A 38 6.17 5.01 6.03
N ARG A 39 5.56 6.12 6.49
CA ARG A 39 4.91 7.09 5.62
C ARG A 39 5.90 7.67 4.62
N GLU A 40 7.03 8.21 5.06
CA GLU A 40 8.06 8.78 4.17
C GLU A 40 8.54 7.75 3.13
N ARG A 41 8.85 6.53 3.57
CA ARG A 41 9.23 5.42 2.69
C ARG A 41 8.15 5.07 1.66
N LEU A 42 6.88 5.03 2.07
CA LEU A 42 5.77 4.78 1.14
C LEU A 42 5.75 5.82 0.02
N GLY A 43 6.05 7.09 0.32
CA GLY A 43 6.08 8.15 -0.69
C GLY A 43 7.18 7.95 -1.71
N GLU A 44 8.37 7.56 -1.25
CA GLU A 44 9.49 7.23 -2.14
C GLU A 44 9.14 6.05 -3.05
N LEU A 45 8.56 4.98 -2.49
CA LEU A 45 8.14 3.80 -3.27
C LEU A 45 7.04 4.12 -4.28
N VAL A 46 6.06 4.94 -3.90
CA VAL A 46 5.02 5.41 -4.83
C VAL A 46 5.66 6.22 -5.97
N ASP A 47 6.55 7.16 -5.65
CA ASP A 47 7.23 8.02 -6.63
C ASP A 47 8.15 7.23 -7.59
N GLU A 48 8.68 6.09 -7.14
CA GLU A 48 9.52 5.18 -7.93
C GLU A 48 8.70 4.15 -8.75
N SER A 49 7.40 4.03 -8.46
CA SER A 49 6.50 3.07 -9.13
C SER A 49 5.66 3.71 -10.24
N ASP A 50 5.11 2.88 -11.13
CA ASP A 50 4.13 3.31 -12.13
C ASP A 50 2.70 3.49 -11.56
N TYR A 51 2.50 3.21 -10.26
CA TYR A 51 1.20 3.22 -9.61
C TYR A 51 0.97 4.48 -8.79
N GLU A 52 -0.28 4.93 -8.73
CA GLU A 52 -0.62 6.08 -7.92
C GLU A 52 -0.75 5.69 -6.44
N LEU A 53 -0.59 6.65 -5.55
CA LEU A 53 -0.76 6.45 -4.10
C LEU A 53 -2.08 5.73 -3.75
N ARG A 54 -3.15 6.09 -4.46
CA ARG A 54 -4.47 5.49 -4.23
C ARG A 54 -4.41 3.97 -4.33
N ASP A 55 -3.71 3.46 -5.33
CA ASP A 55 -3.57 2.04 -5.62
C ASP A 55 -2.77 1.35 -4.50
N TRP A 56 -1.73 2.03 -4.01
CA TRP A 56 -0.95 1.59 -2.84
C TRP A 56 -1.78 1.54 -1.55
N ILE A 57 -2.51 2.60 -1.23
CA ILE A 57 -3.33 2.67 0.00
C ILE A 57 -4.48 1.66 -0.07
N GLN A 58 -5.09 1.48 -1.24
CA GLN A 58 -6.12 0.49 -1.46
C GLN A 58 -5.56 -0.94 -1.33
N SER A 59 -4.35 -1.19 -1.83
CA SER A 59 -3.65 -2.48 -1.65
C SER A 59 -3.33 -2.79 -0.19
N LEU A 60 -2.85 -1.79 0.56
CA LEU A 60 -2.60 -1.92 1.99
C LEU A 60 -3.89 -2.18 2.77
N SER A 61 -4.99 -1.52 2.39
CA SER A 61 -6.31 -1.80 2.98
C SER A 61 -6.77 -3.24 2.70
N ILE A 62 -6.51 -3.78 1.50
CA ILE A 62 -6.80 -5.18 1.18
C ILE A 62 -5.97 -6.14 2.06
N ILE A 63 -4.68 -5.87 2.24
CA ILE A 63 -3.83 -6.66 3.14
C ILE A 63 -4.37 -6.62 4.57
N GLY A 64 -4.73 -5.43 5.07
CA GLY A 64 -5.33 -5.27 6.41
C GLY A 64 -6.60 -6.10 6.59
N HIS A 65 -7.55 -6.02 5.65
CA HIS A 65 -8.77 -6.84 5.70
C HIS A 65 -8.48 -8.34 5.61
N TRP A 66 -7.53 -8.74 4.77
CA TRP A 66 -7.12 -10.13 4.67
C TRP A 66 -6.54 -10.64 5.99
N LEU A 67 -5.64 -9.88 6.60
CA LEU A 67 -5.06 -10.20 7.92
C LEU A 67 -6.15 -10.32 8.99
N ASP A 68 -7.10 -9.40 9.04
CA ASP A 68 -8.21 -9.44 9.97
C ASP A 68 -9.09 -10.68 9.78
N SER A 69 -9.45 -11.01 8.54
CA SER A 69 -10.25 -12.20 8.23
C SER A 69 -9.54 -13.52 8.59
N HIS A 70 -8.22 -13.54 8.62
CA HIS A 70 -7.41 -14.70 9.00
C HIS A 70 -6.94 -14.67 10.47
N SER A 71 -7.38 -13.69 11.27
CA SER A 71 -6.92 -13.46 12.65
C SER A 71 -5.39 -13.36 12.75
N MET A 72 -4.78 -12.72 11.77
CA MET A 72 -3.33 -12.50 11.66
C MET A 72 -3.00 -11.02 11.77
N GLN A 73 -1.77 -10.70 12.15
CA GLN A 73 -1.24 -9.34 12.21
C GLN A 73 0.11 -9.29 11.51
N MET A 74 0.42 -8.11 10.98
CA MET A 74 1.70 -7.83 10.33
C MET A 74 2.04 -6.36 10.51
N PRO A 75 3.30 -6.02 10.85
CA PRO A 75 3.75 -4.63 10.92
C PRO A 75 3.47 -3.89 9.62
N LEU A 76 3.13 -2.60 9.71
CA LEU A 76 2.80 -1.80 8.53
C LEU A 76 3.95 -1.72 7.52
N ASP A 77 5.19 -1.69 8.00
CA ASP A 77 6.39 -1.70 7.13
C ASP A 77 6.51 -3.00 6.31
N ASP A 78 6.13 -4.13 6.91
CA ASP A 78 6.08 -5.43 6.22
C ASP A 78 4.93 -5.48 5.21
N GLN A 79 3.78 -4.84 5.51
CA GLN A 79 2.69 -4.66 4.55
C GLN A 79 3.13 -3.83 3.34
N VAL A 80 3.85 -2.73 3.57
CA VAL A 80 4.44 -1.91 2.49
C VAL A 80 5.47 -2.73 1.69
N GLY A 81 6.30 -3.53 2.36
CA GLY A 81 7.21 -4.47 1.71
C GLY A 81 6.50 -5.48 0.82
N TYR A 82 5.37 -6.02 1.26
CA TYR A 82 4.56 -6.95 0.46
C TYR A 82 4.05 -6.31 -0.83
N VAL A 83 3.51 -5.09 -0.75
CA VAL A 83 3.04 -4.35 -1.94
C VAL A 83 4.21 -4.04 -2.89
N CYS A 84 5.40 -3.72 -2.36
CA CYS A 84 6.60 -3.54 -3.17
C CYS A 84 6.96 -4.82 -3.96
N CYS A 85 6.90 -5.99 -3.31
CA CYS A 85 7.10 -7.26 -4.00
C CYS A 85 6.06 -7.52 -5.09
N ALA A 86 4.81 -7.10 -4.87
CA ALA A 86 3.76 -7.20 -5.89
C ALA A 86 4.06 -6.32 -7.11
N VAL A 87 4.51 -5.08 -6.89
CA VAL A 87 4.97 -4.18 -7.96
C VAL A 87 6.12 -4.80 -8.75
N GLU A 88 7.13 -5.35 -8.07
CA GLU A 88 8.29 -5.99 -8.71
C GLU A 88 7.91 -7.25 -9.50
N ALA A 89 6.96 -8.06 -9.00
CA ALA A 89 6.53 -9.30 -9.66
C ALA A 89 5.88 -9.05 -11.03
N ILE A 90 5.24 -7.90 -11.23
CA ILE A 90 4.56 -7.50 -12.48
C ILE A 90 5.55 -7.07 -13.55
N GLY A 91 6.69 -6.49 -13.15
CA GLY A 91 7.75 -6.01 -14.05
C GLY A 91 8.34 -7.10 -14.97
N ALA A 92 7.99 -8.36 -14.75
CA ALA A 92 8.39 -9.51 -15.55
C ALA A 92 7.39 -9.96 -16.63
N GLY A 93 6.18 -9.39 -16.75
CA GLY A 93 5.32 -9.72 -17.90
C GLY A 93 3.79 -9.52 -17.84
N ALA A 94 3.21 -8.71 -16.96
CA ALA A 94 1.74 -8.51 -16.95
C ALA A 94 1.30 -7.13 -17.47
N THR A 95 0.24 -7.14 -18.27
CA THR A 95 -0.39 -5.98 -18.92
C THR A 95 -1.33 -5.25 -17.96
N PHE A 96 -1.03 -4.00 -17.62
CA PHE A 96 -1.99 -3.00 -17.10
C PHE A 96 -2.92 -3.46 -15.95
N GLU A 97 -2.49 -4.39 -15.11
CA GLU A 97 -3.30 -4.81 -13.97
C GLU A 97 -3.21 -3.80 -12.83
N ASP A 98 -4.36 -3.45 -12.29
CA ASP A 98 -4.52 -2.56 -11.13
C ASP A 98 -3.83 -3.17 -9.90
N LEU A 99 -2.87 -2.47 -9.28
CA LEU A 99 -2.07 -2.97 -8.15
C LEU A 99 -2.89 -3.64 -7.03
N PRO A 100 -4.04 -3.08 -6.59
CA PRO A 100 -4.99 -3.75 -5.70
C PRO A 100 -5.41 -5.16 -6.11
N ASN A 101 -5.57 -5.41 -7.42
CA ASN A 101 -5.94 -6.72 -7.92
C ASN A 101 -4.77 -7.69 -7.85
N ILE A 102 -3.56 -7.29 -8.24
CA ILE A 102 -2.37 -8.15 -8.09
C ILE A 102 -2.16 -8.53 -6.64
N VAL A 103 -2.25 -7.56 -5.72
CA VAL A 103 -2.07 -7.83 -4.28
C VAL A 103 -3.13 -8.82 -3.78
N ARG A 104 -4.38 -8.72 -4.24
CA ARG A 104 -5.43 -9.69 -3.90
C ARG A 104 -5.09 -11.09 -4.41
N GLU A 105 -4.69 -11.20 -5.67
CA GLU A 105 -4.33 -12.50 -6.28
C GLU A 105 -3.12 -13.13 -5.58
N MET A 106 -2.11 -12.33 -5.23
CA MET A 106 -0.94 -12.81 -4.48
C MET A 106 -1.33 -13.29 -3.09
N LEU A 107 -2.20 -12.57 -2.37
CA LEU A 107 -2.69 -12.99 -1.06
C LEU A 107 -3.51 -14.28 -1.15
N GLU A 108 -4.37 -14.43 -2.15
CA GLU A 108 -5.17 -15.63 -2.35
C GLU A 108 -4.31 -16.85 -2.70
N LYS A 109 -3.28 -16.65 -3.53
CA LYS A 109 -2.44 -17.74 -4.04
C LYS A 109 -1.30 -18.14 -3.11
N TYR A 110 -0.70 -17.17 -2.43
CA TYR A 110 0.53 -17.37 -1.65
C TYR A 110 0.37 -16.99 -0.18
N GLY A 111 -0.66 -16.22 0.19
CA GLY A 111 -0.81 -15.69 1.54
C GLY A 111 0.28 -14.68 1.89
N CYS A 112 0.68 -14.65 3.16
CA CYS A 112 1.71 -13.75 3.65
C CYS A 112 2.61 -14.41 4.72
N ASP A 113 3.86 -14.70 4.36
CA ASP A 113 4.82 -15.43 5.22
C ASP A 113 5.23 -14.64 6.47
N ARG A 114 5.16 -13.31 6.43
CA ARG A 114 5.52 -12.43 7.56
C ARG A 114 4.36 -12.20 8.52
N ALA A 115 3.16 -12.66 8.18
CA ALA A 115 1.99 -12.52 9.03
C ALA A 115 2.06 -13.53 10.20
N VAL A 116 1.81 -13.04 11.41
CA VAL A 116 1.76 -13.86 12.63
C VAL A 116 0.35 -13.92 13.18
N LYS A 117 -0.01 -14.99 13.89
CA LYS A 117 -1.32 -15.05 14.58
C LYS A 117 -1.42 -13.93 15.61
N LYS A 118 -2.60 -13.31 15.68
CA LYS A 118 -2.96 -12.36 16.74
C LYS A 118 -3.04 -13.06 18.10
#